data_AF-A0A7S3WD58-F1
#
_entry.id   AF-A0A7S3WD58-F1
#
_cell.length_a   1.000
_cell.length_b   1.000
_cell.length_c   1.000
_cell.angle_alpha   90.00
_cell.angle_beta   90.00
_cell.angle_gamma   90.00
#
_symmetry.space_group_name_H-M   'P 1'
#
loop_
_entity.id
_entity.type
_entity.pdbx_description
1 polymer ?
#
loop_
_entity_poly.entity_id
_entity_poly.type
_entity_poly.pdbx_seq_one_letter_code
_entity_poly.pdbx_strand_id
1 'polypeptide(L)'
;LKDATNIESYEWKWGDRKGDYYFPNSHHTFNDDYLVHDFTLAELKSLRLKQRMTYRTHDLDDYFMVQTLDEIIEMMNMLNSENPRDHPIGLYIENKEYDFYVENYG
;
A
#
# COMPACT_ATOMS: atom_id res chain seq x y z
N LEU A 1 -3.80 -3.97 -6.00
CA LEU A 1 -4.16 -4.28 -4.58
C LEU A 1 -4.44 -5.78 -4.34
N LYS A 2 -4.90 -6.51 -5.35
CA LYS A 2 -5.31 -7.92 -5.33
C LYS A 2 -4.37 -8.85 -4.56
N ASP A 3 -3.08 -8.80 -4.87
CA ASP A 3 -2.11 -9.75 -4.30
C ASP A 3 -1.63 -9.38 -2.88
N ALA A 4 -1.80 -8.12 -2.47
CA ALA A 4 -1.21 -7.60 -1.24
C ALA A 4 -2.26 -7.34 -0.14
N THR A 5 -3.53 -7.58 -0.43
CA THR A 5 -4.63 -7.31 0.51
C THR A 5 -5.75 -8.35 0.40
N ASN A 6 -6.75 -8.26 1.28
CA ASN A 6 -7.97 -9.04 1.20
C ASN A 6 -9.06 -8.46 0.28
N ILE A 7 -8.72 -7.53 -0.63
CA ILE A 7 -9.71 -6.80 -1.46
C ILE A 7 -10.64 -7.72 -2.26
N GLU A 8 -10.17 -8.87 -2.74
CA GLU A 8 -11.00 -9.85 -3.48
C GLU A 8 -12.17 -10.39 -2.65
N SER A 9 -12.11 -10.32 -1.31
CA SER A 9 -13.24 -10.68 -0.43
C SER A 9 -14.39 -9.66 -0.48
N TYR A 10 -14.16 -8.50 -1.10
CA TYR A 10 -15.09 -7.39 -1.25
C TYR A 10 -15.52 -7.17 -2.70
N GLU A 11 -15.42 -8.20 -3.56
CA GLU A 11 -15.84 -8.13 -4.96
C GLU A 11 -17.28 -7.63 -5.13
N TRP A 12 -18.18 -8.03 -4.23
CA TRP A 12 -19.58 -7.57 -4.20
C TRP A 12 -19.74 -6.05 -4.01
N LYS A 13 -18.70 -5.39 -3.50
CA LYS A 13 -18.69 -3.97 -3.15
C LYS A 13 -17.86 -3.13 -4.12
N TRP A 14 -16.73 -3.67 -4.58
CA TRP A 14 -15.74 -2.93 -5.37
C TRP A 14 -15.29 -3.64 -6.65
N GLY A 15 -15.93 -4.74 -7.04
CA GLY A 15 -15.58 -5.50 -8.25
C GLY A 15 -15.68 -4.68 -9.53
N ASP A 16 -16.52 -3.64 -9.55
CA ASP A 16 -16.61 -2.68 -10.65
C ASP A 16 -15.35 -1.81 -10.84
N ARG A 17 -14.48 -1.74 -9.83
CA ARG A 17 -13.19 -1.01 -9.87
C ARG A 17 -12.01 -1.89 -10.28
N LYS A 18 -12.24 -3.17 -10.57
CA LYS A 18 -11.19 -4.09 -11.03
C LYS A 18 -10.98 -3.93 -12.53
N GLY A 19 -9.74 -3.85 -12.97
CA GLY A 19 -9.46 -3.74 -14.40
C GLY A 19 -7.99 -3.76 -14.76
N ASP A 20 -7.76 -3.48 -16.03
CA ASP A 20 -6.42 -3.35 -16.60
C ASP A 20 -6.02 -1.87 -16.63
N TYR A 21 -4.74 -1.60 -16.39
CA TYR A 21 -4.20 -0.25 -16.41
C TYR A 21 -2.75 -0.22 -16.86
N TYR A 22 -2.42 0.80 -17.63
CA TYR A 22 -1.07 1.03 -18.14
C TYR A 22 -0.60 2.44 -17.76
N PHE A 23 0.53 2.52 -17.06
CA PHE A 23 1.21 3.77 -16.75
C PHE A 23 2.20 4.10 -17.87
N PRO A 24 1.95 5.13 -18.71
CA PRO A 24 2.75 5.37 -19.91
C PRO A 24 4.22 5.72 -19.63
N ASN A 25 4.47 6.47 -18.57
CA ASN A 25 5.81 6.98 -18.28
C ASN A 25 6.72 5.89 -17.65
N SER A 26 6.18 5.07 -16.74
CA SER A 26 6.92 3.97 -16.11
C SER A 26 6.87 2.66 -16.92
N HIS A 27 5.97 2.56 -17.90
CA HIS A 27 5.65 1.34 -18.64
C HIS A 27 5.16 0.19 -17.76
N HIS A 28 4.70 0.48 -16.53
CA HIS A 28 4.08 -0.52 -15.67
C HIS A 28 2.66 -0.83 -16.14
N THR A 29 2.33 -2.12 -16.16
CA THR A 29 1.00 -2.61 -16.49
C THR A 29 0.46 -3.42 -15.33
N PHE A 30 -0.80 -3.17 -15.00
CA PHE A 30 -1.61 -3.95 -14.08
C PHE A 30 -2.71 -4.61 -14.90
N ASN A 31 -2.92 -5.91 -14.71
CA ASN A 31 -3.99 -6.65 -15.38
C ASN A 31 -4.87 -7.28 -14.32
N ASP A 32 -6.19 -7.15 -14.47
CA ASP A 32 -7.19 -7.69 -13.53
C ASP A 32 -6.84 -7.33 -12.06
N ASP A 33 -6.60 -6.05 -11.78
CA ASP A 33 -6.23 -5.55 -10.45
C ASP A 33 -7.03 -4.28 -10.08
N TYR A 34 -6.96 -3.89 -8.80
CA TYR A 34 -7.51 -2.63 -8.29
C TYR A 34 -6.36 -1.67 -7.95
N LEU A 35 -6.49 -0.42 -8.41
CA LEU A 35 -5.48 0.61 -8.21
C LEU A 35 -5.78 1.43 -6.97
N VAL A 36 -4.72 1.81 -6.26
CA VAL A 36 -4.82 2.51 -4.96
C VAL A 36 -5.56 3.85 -5.08
N HIS A 37 -5.40 4.56 -6.19
CA HIS A 37 -6.01 5.88 -6.41
C HIS A 37 -7.53 5.85 -6.63
N ASP A 38 -8.12 4.67 -6.83
CA ASP A 38 -9.57 4.50 -6.98
C ASP A 38 -10.28 4.32 -5.63
N PHE A 39 -9.55 4.48 -4.52
CA PHE A 39 -10.06 4.27 -3.16
C PHE A 39 -9.75 5.47 -2.25
N THR A 40 -10.69 5.75 -1.36
CA THR A 40 -10.45 6.69 -0.26
C THR A 40 -9.54 6.06 0.81
N LEU A 41 -8.88 6.89 1.62
CA LEU A 41 -8.09 6.39 2.75
C LEU A 41 -8.94 5.54 3.71
N ALA A 42 -10.20 5.91 3.96
CA ALA A 42 -11.10 5.14 4.82
C ALA A 42 -11.41 3.75 4.24
N GLU A 43 -11.59 3.64 2.92
CA GLU A 43 -11.74 2.34 2.26
C GLU A 43 -10.45 1.52 2.34
N LEU A 44 -9.29 2.10 2.08
CA LEU A 44 -7.99 1.42 2.19
C LEU A 44 -7.71 0.92 3.62
N LYS A 45 -8.08 1.69 4.64
CA LYS A 45 -7.98 1.29 6.05
C LYS A 45 -8.90 0.13 6.44
N SER A 46 -9.96 -0.12 5.67
CA SER A 46 -10.84 -1.27 5.90
C SER A 46 -10.26 -2.59 5.36
N LEU A 47 -9.29 -2.52 4.44
CA LEU A 47 -8.58 -3.68 3.93
C LEU A 47 -7.60 -4.24 4.96
N ARG A 48 -7.22 -5.51 4.78
CA ARG A 48 -6.15 -6.15 5.52
C ARG A 48 -5.05 -6.61 4.59
N LEU A 49 -3.80 -6.41 5.02
CA LEU A 49 -2.60 -6.75 4.26
C LEU A 49 -2.37 -8.27 4.24
N LYS A 50 -1.79 -8.74 3.15
CA LYS A 50 -1.38 -10.14 2.95
C LYS A 50 0.03 -10.23 2.39
N GLN A 51 0.73 -11.30 2.73
CA GLN A 51 1.98 -11.67 2.10
C GLN A 51 1.71 -12.22 0.70
N ARG A 52 2.23 -11.56 -0.35
CA ARG A 52 2.05 -12.05 -1.73
C ARG A 52 2.96 -13.22 -2.12
N MET A 53 4.08 -13.38 -1.43
CA MET A 53 5.12 -14.36 -1.80
C MET A 53 4.82 -15.74 -1.19
N THR A 54 4.45 -16.71 -2.01
CA THR A 54 4.04 -18.07 -1.59
C THR A 54 5.09 -18.86 -0.80
N TYR A 55 6.37 -18.48 -0.89
CA TYR A 55 7.49 -19.13 -0.19
C TYR A 55 7.79 -18.51 1.19
N ARG A 56 7.08 -17.45 1.60
CA ARG A 56 7.21 -16.81 2.92
C ARG A 56 6.09 -17.28 3.85
N THR A 57 6.24 -17.06 5.15
CA THR A 57 5.14 -17.32 6.08
C THR A 57 3.97 -16.37 5.83
N HIS A 58 2.76 -16.89 6.00
CA HIS A 58 1.48 -16.19 5.90
C HIS A 58 0.78 -16.08 7.27
N ASP A 59 1.47 -16.38 8.38
CA ASP A 59 0.88 -16.40 9.74
C ASP A 59 0.28 -15.06 10.18
N LEU A 60 0.68 -13.96 9.54
CA LEU A 60 0.23 -12.60 9.81
C LEU A 60 -0.66 -12.02 8.71
N ASP A 61 -1.09 -12.84 7.75
CA ASP A 61 -2.10 -12.42 6.78
C ASP A 61 -3.37 -11.98 7.52
N ASP A 62 -3.98 -10.92 7.01
CA ASP A 62 -5.20 -10.32 7.54
C ASP A 62 -5.08 -9.61 8.91
N TYR A 63 -3.88 -9.53 9.52
CA TYR A 63 -3.68 -8.84 10.81
C TYR A 63 -3.48 -7.33 10.68
N PHE A 64 -2.79 -6.87 9.64
CA PHE A 64 -2.38 -5.47 9.52
C PHE A 64 -3.26 -4.68 8.54
N MET A 65 -3.39 -3.37 8.77
CA MET A 65 -4.06 -2.44 7.86
C MET A 65 -3.05 -1.71 6.98
N VAL A 66 -3.52 -1.12 5.88
CA VAL A 66 -2.71 -0.16 5.10
C VAL A 66 -2.35 1.03 6.00
N GLN A 67 -1.07 1.44 6.01
CA GLN A 67 -0.58 2.60 6.78
C GLN A 67 -0.31 3.79 5.86
N THR A 68 -0.47 5.00 6.39
CA THR A 68 -0.06 6.25 5.75
C THR A 68 1.43 6.50 6.03
N LEU A 69 2.03 7.42 5.27
CA LEU A 69 3.40 7.86 5.53
C LEU A 69 3.52 8.52 6.91
N ASP A 70 2.54 9.33 7.31
CA ASP A 70 2.53 10.02 8.61
C ASP A 70 2.55 9.01 9.78
N GLU A 71 1.72 7.96 9.72
CA GLU A 71 1.69 6.91 10.76
C GLU A 71 3.04 6.17 10.86
N ILE A 72 3.72 5.96 9.74
CA ILE A 72 5.06 5.35 9.71
C ILE A 72 6.12 6.30 10.29
N ILE A 73 6.03 7.61 10.01
CA ILE A 73 6.91 8.63 10.59
C ILE A 73 6.70 8.71 12.10
N GLU A 74 5.46 8.74 12.56
CA GLU A 74 5.10 8.74 13.98
C GLU A 74 5.64 7.50 14.69
N MET A 75 5.45 6.31 14.10
CA MET A 75 6.00 5.05 14.63
C MET A 75 7.52 5.09 14.72
N MET A 76 8.21 5.60 13.70
CA MET A 76 9.67 5.70 13.68
C MET A 76 10.19 6.67 14.77
N ASN A 77 9.52 7.82 14.95
CA ASN A 77 9.82 8.76 16.02
C ASN A 77 9.61 8.14 17.41
N MET A 78 8.49 7.44 17.61
CA MET A 78 8.19 6.72 18.85
C MET A 78 9.26 5.67 19.14
N LEU A 79 9.63 4.84 18.16
CA LEU A 79 10.67 3.82 18.32
C LEU A 79 12.03 4.42 18.72
N ASN A 80 12.43 5.54 18.10
CA ASN A 80 13.67 6.24 18.44
C ASN A 80 13.62 6.88 19.84
N SER A 81 12.46 7.35 20.28
CA SER A 81 12.26 7.92 21.62
C SER A 81 12.27 6.84 22.71
N GLU A 82 11.58 5.73 22.49
CA GLU A 82 11.44 4.63 23.46
C GLU A 82 12.67 3.73 23.51
N ASN A 83 13.42 3.64 22.42
CA ASN A 83 14.61 2.81 22.30
C ASN A 83 15.80 3.62 21.75
N PRO A 84 16.40 4.51 22.54
CA PRO A 84 17.53 5.34 22.10
C PRO A 84 18.70 4.49 21.60
N ARG A 85 19.31 4.92 20.49
CA ARG A 85 20.46 4.28 19.86
C ARG A 85 21.48 5.35 19.49
N ASP A 86 22.76 4.98 19.42
CA ASP A 86 23.82 5.86 18.91
C ASP A 86 23.53 6.36 17.49
N HIS A 87 22.82 5.55 16.70
CA HIS A 87 22.30 5.90 15.39
C HIS A 87 20.78 5.73 15.34
N PRO A 88 20.00 6.81 15.21
CA PRO A 88 18.56 6.72 15.13
C PRO A 88 18.12 6.01 13.83
N ILE A 89 16.98 5.36 13.89
CA ILE A 89 16.31 4.76 12.73
C ILE A 89 15.87 5.90 11.80
N GLY A 90 16.20 5.80 10.51
CA GLY A 90 15.72 6.70 9.47
C GLY A 90 14.76 6.00 8.49
N LEU A 91 14.17 6.78 7.59
CA LEU A 91 13.30 6.28 6.52
C LEU A 91 13.98 6.44 5.16
N TYR A 92 13.83 5.42 4.31
CA TYR A 92 14.16 5.49 2.89
C TYR A 92 12.85 5.42 2.10
N ILE A 93 12.47 6.54 1.49
CA ILE A 93 11.16 6.70 0.84
C ILE A 93 11.35 6.64 -0.68
N GLU A 94 10.56 5.79 -1.33
CA GLU A 94 10.52 5.67 -2.79
C GLU A 94 9.22 6.28 -3.33
N ASN A 95 9.33 7.22 -4.27
CA ASN A 95 8.17 7.69 -5.03
C ASN A 95 7.76 6.64 -6.07
N LYS A 96 6.46 6.39 -6.19
CA LYS A 96 5.89 5.49 -7.20
C LYS A 96 5.04 6.27 -8.19
N GLU A 97 5.14 5.92 -9.47
CA GLU A 97 4.37 6.54 -10.56
C GLU A 97 4.37 8.09 -10.49
N TYR A 98 5.52 8.70 -10.21
CA TYR A 98 5.62 10.13 -9.88
C TYR A 98 4.94 11.03 -10.92
N ASP A 99 5.26 10.87 -12.21
CA ASP A 99 4.70 11.71 -13.27
C ASP A 99 3.18 11.59 -13.35
N PHE A 100 2.64 10.37 -13.21
CA PHE A 100 1.19 10.15 -13.21
C PHE A 100 0.51 10.92 -12.06
N TYR A 101 1.04 10.82 -10.84
CA TYR A 101 0.42 11.49 -9.69
C TYR A 101 0.54 13.01 -9.77
N VAL A 102 1.66 13.53 -10.29
CA VAL A 102 1.82 14.98 -10.53
C VAL A 102 0.83 15.47 -11.58
N GLU A 103 0.66 14.76 -12.70
CA GLU A 103 -0.21 15.18 -13.80
C GLU A 103 -1.71 15.13 -13.45
N ASN A 104 -2.13 14.19 -12.60
CA ASN A 104 -3.55 13.94 -12.33
C ASN A 104 -4.03 14.53 -11.00
N TYR A 105 -3.13 14.82 -10.05
CA TYR A 105 -3.49 15.24 -8.68
C TYR A 105 -2.62 16.37 -8.11
N GLY A 106 -1.59 16.83 -8.81
CA GLY A 106 -0.72 17.96 -8.41
C GLY A 106 -1.24 19.31 -8.90
#